data_AF-A0A1F8MJE5-F1
#
_entry.id   AF-A0A1F8MJE5-F1
#
_cell.length_a   1.000
_cell.length_b   1.000
_cell.length_c   1.000
_cell.angle_alpha   90.00
_cell.angle_beta   90.00
_cell.angle_gamma   90.00
#
_symmetry.space_group_name_H-M   'P 1'
#
loop_
_entity.id
_entity.type
_entity.pdbx_description
1 polymer ?
#
loop_
_entity_poly.entity_id
_entity_poly.type
_entity_poly.pdbx_seq_one_letter_code
_entity_poly.pdbx_strand_id
1 'polypeptide(L)'
;MSLAFRWLGVAGVELRVDGQRLAVDPFFTRPSLMGLINPVRPNAQLVAEKLPACEFVLVTHSHWDHIMDVPDVLRHTQATAIGSVNTCQLLRVLGVDDLQLKETQAGDKLSLGAF
;
A
#
# COMPACT_ATOMS: atom_id res chain seq x y z
N MET A 1 -12.29 -22.30 1.12
CA MET A 1 -12.02 -20.85 1.19
C MET A 1 -11.52 -20.54 2.59
N SER A 2 -10.27 -20.10 2.74
CA SER A 2 -9.69 -19.73 4.04
C SER A 2 -9.12 -18.33 3.94
N LEU A 3 -9.46 -17.46 4.89
CA LEU A 3 -8.85 -16.14 5.05
C LEU A 3 -7.58 -16.29 5.89
N ALA A 4 -6.44 -15.87 5.36
CA ALA A 4 -5.22 -15.70 6.14
C ALA A 4 -4.97 -14.21 6.42
N PHE A 5 -4.53 -13.91 7.64
CA PHE A 5 -4.18 -12.58 8.10
C PHE A 5 -2.70 -12.58 8.49
N ARG A 6 -1.95 -11.57 8.04
CA ARG A 6 -0.58 -11.30 8.47
C ARG A 6 -0.44 -9.85 8.86
N TRP A 7 0.02 -9.60 10.09
CA TRP A 7 0.42 -8.26 10.51
C TRP A 7 1.81 -7.94 9.96
N LEU A 8 1.94 -6.80 9.29
CA LEU A 8 3.17 -6.32 8.64
C LEU A 8 3.96 -5.35 9.55
N GLY A 9 3.34 -4.90 10.64
CA GLY A 9 3.86 -3.88 11.56
C GLY A 9 3.23 -2.50 11.33
N VAL A 10 3.26 -1.65 12.37
CA VAL A 10 2.51 -0.38 12.40
C VAL A 10 1.03 -0.66 12.11
N ALA A 11 0.42 0.03 11.14
CA ALA A 11 -0.95 -0.20 10.69
C ALA A 11 -1.06 -1.29 9.61
N GLY A 12 0.07 -1.80 9.11
CA GLY A 12 0.12 -2.66 7.94
C GLY A 12 -0.45 -4.05 8.18
N VAL A 13 -1.36 -4.47 7.30
CA VAL A 13 -1.99 -5.80 7.31
C VAL A 13 -1.99 -6.39 5.90
N GLU A 14 -1.73 -7.68 5.76
CA GLU A 14 -1.99 -8.45 4.53
C GLU A 14 -3.12 -9.44 4.79
N LEU A 15 -4.14 -9.41 3.94
CA LEU A 15 -5.20 -10.41 3.86
C LEU A 15 -4.99 -11.27 2.62
N ARG A 16 -5.19 -12.59 2.76
CA ARG A 16 -5.08 -13.53 1.63
C ARG A 16 -6.30 -14.43 1.54
N VAL A 17 -6.90 -14.49 0.36
CA VAL A 17 -8.04 -15.35 0.03
C VAL A 17 -7.85 -15.87 -1.39
N ASP A 18 -7.96 -17.19 -1.58
CA ASP A 18 -7.92 -17.86 -2.90
C ASP A 18 -6.74 -17.42 -3.80
N GLY A 19 -5.57 -17.21 -3.20
CA GLY A 19 -4.36 -16.78 -3.90
C GLY A 19 -4.22 -15.27 -4.07
N GLN A 20 -5.31 -14.50 -3.95
CA GLN A 20 -5.31 -13.03 -3.99
C GLN A 20 -4.87 -12.44 -2.65
N ARG A 21 -4.30 -11.24 -2.72
CA ARG A 21 -3.68 -10.49 -1.63
C ARG A 21 -4.17 -9.05 -1.64
N LEU A 22 -4.76 -8.66 -0.53
CA LEU A 22 -5.10 -7.28 -0.21
C LEU A 22 -4.17 -6.81 0.91
N ALA A 23 -3.36 -5.79 0.64
CA ALA A 23 -2.59 -5.10 1.68
C ALA A 23 -3.35 -3.86 2.14
N VAL A 24 -3.43 -3.65 3.45
CA VAL A 24 -3.91 -2.41 4.06
C VAL A 24 -2.70 -1.71 4.66
N ASP A 25 -2.46 -0.46 4.28
CA ASP A 25 -1.36 0.39 4.78
C ASP A 25 0.03 -0.29 4.82
N PRO A 26 0.53 -0.88 3.71
CA PRO A 26 1.82 -1.56 3.72
C PRO A 26 2.97 -0.56 3.95
N PHE A 27 3.66 -0.70 5.08
CA PHE A 27 4.80 0.15 5.47
C PHE A 27 5.91 -0.66 6.15
N PHE A 28 7.02 -0.82 5.44
CA PHE A 28 8.17 -1.68 5.77
C PHE A 28 9.43 -0.89 6.09
N THR A 29 9.66 0.23 5.41
CA THR A 29 10.84 1.07 5.59
C THR A 29 10.86 1.65 7.00
N ARG A 30 12.02 1.57 7.67
CA ARG A 30 12.24 2.10 9.02
C ARG A 30 13.39 3.12 8.98
N PRO A 31 13.09 4.41 8.77
CA PRO A 31 14.10 5.44 8.82
C PRO A 31 14.73 5.47 10.22
N SER A 32 16.05 5.47 10.31
CA SER A 32 16.73 5.68 11.58
C SER A 32 16.57 7.14 12.03
N LEU A 33 16.82 7.43 13.30
CA LEU A 33 16.75 8.81 13.83
C LEU A 33 17.65 9.77 13.02
N MET A 34 18.85 9.32 12.65
CA MET A 34 19.76 10.07 11.77
C MET A 34 19.29 10.09 10.30
N GLY A 35 18.44 9.15 9.89
CA GLY A 35 17.80 9.19 8.57
C GLY A 35 16.76 10.30 8.45
N LEU A 36 16.17 10.75 9.57
CA LEU A 36 15.12 11.78 9.59
C LEU A 36 15.65 13.21 9.35
N ILE A 37 16.97 13.44 9.42
CA ILE A 37 17.56 14.75 9.08
C ILE A 37 17.67 14.97 7.56
N ASN A 38 17.40 13.94 6.75
CA ASN A 38 17.37 14.00 5.30
C ASN A 38 15.95 13.68 4.79
N PRO A 39 15.62 14.02 3.53
CA PRO A 39 14.38 13.52 2.92
C PRO A 39 14.33 11.99 2.99
N VAL A 40 13.30 11.48 3.66
CA VAL A 40 13.09 10.05 3.84
C VAL A 40 12.76 9.41 2.49
N ARG A 41 13.37 8.24 2.22
CA ARG A 41 13.11 7.46 1.02
C ARG A 41 12.66 6.04 1.38
N PRO A 42 11.73 5.46 0.60
CA PRO A 42 11.40 4.05 0.69
C PRO A 42 12.62 3.15 0.44
N ASN A 43 12.64 1.98 1.07
CA ASN A 43 13.56 0.90 0.77
C ASN A 43 12.86 -0.11 -0.16
N ALA A 44 12.92 0.14 -1.48
CA ALA A 44 12.25 -0.67 -2.49
C ALA A 44 12.62 -2.17 -2.44
N GLN A 45 13.87 -2.50 -2.08
CA GLN A 45 14.29 -3.90 -1.92
C GLN A 45 13.56 -4.58 -0.76
N LEU A 46 13.45 -3.90 0.38
CA LEU A 46 12.73 -4.41 1.53
C LEU A 46 11.22 -4.55 1.22
N VAL A 47 10.65 -3.58 0.52
CA VAL A 47 9.25 -3.61 0.08
C VAL A 47 8.97 -4.87 -0.76
N ALA A 48 9.79 -5.11 -1.78
CA ALA A 48 9.66 -6.29 -2.65
C ALA A 48 9.90 -7.62 -1.90
N GLU A 49 10.82 -7.64 -0.93
CA GLU A 49 11.07 -8.82 -0.09
C GLU A 49 9.86 -9.14 0.80
N LYS A 50 9.27 -8.13 1.45
CA LYS A 50 8.20 -8.32 2.45
C LYS A 50 6.82 -8.49 1.85
N LEU A 51 6.58 -7.99 0.63
CA LEU A 51 5.32 -8.12 -0.08
C LEU A 51 5.57 -8.33 -1.59
N PRO A 52 6.02 -9.53 -2.01
CA PRO A 52 6.46 -9.79 -3.39
C PRO A 52 5.33 -9.85 -4.43
N ALA A 53 4.08 -9.93 -3.98
CA ALA A 53 2.90 -9.95 -4.83
C ALA A 53 1.75 -9.31 -4.06
N CYS A 54 0.88 -8.58 -4.77
CA CYS A 54 -0.29 -7.93 -4.24
C CYS A 54 -1.19 -7.49 -5.40
N GLU A 55 -2.49 -7.73 -5.31
CA GLU A 55 -3.46 -7.26 -6.32
C GLU A 55 -4.06 -5.90 -5.93
N PHE A 56 -4.26 -5.67 -4.63
CA PHE A 56 -4.92 -4.48 -4.11
C PHE A 56 -4.20 -3.90 -2.90
N VAL A 57 -4.03 -2.58 -2.88
CA VAL A 57 -3.51 -1.84 -1.72
C VAL A 57 -4.58 -0.86 -1.25
N LEU A 58 -5.11 -1.03 -0.04
CA LEU A 58 -5.98 -0.05 0.59
C LEU A 58 -5.15 0.88 1.46
N VAL A 59 -5.26 2.19 1.25
CA VAL A 59 -4.59 3.20 2.07
C VAL A 59 -5.64 3.96 2.87
N THR A 60 -5.60 3.83 4.19
CA THR A 60 -6.61 4.39 5.09
C THR A 60 -6.55 5.91 5.13
N HIS A 61 -5.35 6.49 5.18
CA HIS A 61 -5.13 7.94 5.09
C HIS A 61 -3.70 8.26 4.66
N SER A 62 -3.45 9.51 4.27
CA SER A 62 -2.21 9.91 3.58
C SER A 62 -1.07 10.35 4.52
N HIS A 63 -1.00 9.81 5.73
CA HIS A 63 0.18 10.00 6.58
C HIS A 63 1.34 9.11 6.09
N TRP A 64 2.57 9.54 6.34
CA TRP A 64 3.74 8.97 5.67
C TRP A 64 3.96 7.47 5.99
N ASP A 65 3.65 7.03 7.21
CA ASP A 65 3.73 5.64 7.64
C ASP A 65 2.59 4.74 7.11
N HIS A 66 1.70 5.27 6.27
CA HIS A 66 0.68 4.51 5.55
C HIS A 66 0.91 4.51 4.03
N ILE A 67 1.61 5.51 3.50
CA ILE A 67 1.70 5.74 2.05
C ILE A 67 3.12 5.67 1.48
N MET A 68 4.16 5.86 2.30
CA MET A 68 5.52 6.08 1.78
C MET A 68 6.02 4.91 0.92
N ASP A 69 5.76 3.68 1.32
CA ASP A 69 6.20 2.48 0.57
C ASP A 69 5.21 2.05 -0.52
N VAL A 70 4.00 2.61 -0.54
CA VAL A 70 2.94 2.23 -1.47
C VAL A 70 3.38 2.37 -2.93
N PRO A 71 4.02 3.47 -3.39
CA PRO A 71 4.49 3.58 -4.77
C PRO A 71 5.40 2.42 -5.19
N ASP A 72 6.30 1.95 -4.30
CA ASP A 72 7.17 0.82 -4.63
C ASP A 72 6.42 -0.50 -4.65
N VAL A 73 5.41 -0.70 -3.78
CA VAL A 73 4.49 -1.84 -3.89
C VAL A 73 3.83 -1.84 -5.27
N LEU A 74 3.20 -0.73 -5.65
CA LEU A 74 2.46 -0.62 -6.91
C LEU A 74 3.35 -0.84 -8.14
N ARG A 75 4.58 -0.31 -8.13
CA ARG A 75 5.53 -0.46 -9.26
C ARG A 75 5.89 -1.92 -9.50
N HIS A 76 6.19 -2.69 -8.46
CA HIS A 76 6.69 -4.06 -8.64
C HIS A 76 5.58 -5.11 -8.71
N THR A 77 4.42 -4.88 -8.08
CA THR A 77 3.31 -5.84 -8.13
C THR A 77 2.25 -5.52 -9.18
N GLN A 78 2.25 -4.30 -9.73
CA GLN A 78 1.17 -3.79 -10.59
C GLN A 78 -0.20 -3.77 -9.90
N ALA A 79 -0.23 -3.67 -8.57
CA ALA A 79 -1.47 -3.58 -7.79
C ALA A 79 -2.28 -2.32 -8.13
N THR A 80 -3.57 -2.35 -7.77
CA THR A 80 -4.40 -1.14 -7.71
C THR A 80 -4.39 -0.58 -6.28
N ALA A 81 -4.05 0.69 -6.12
CA ALA A 81 -4.24 1.42 -4.88
C ALA A 81 -5.66 1.99 -4.79
N ILE A 82 -6.29 1.76 -3.64
CA ILE A 82 -7.59 2.30 -3.28
C ILE A 82 -7.41 3.25 -2.10
N GLY A 83 -7.91 4.48 -2.20
CA GLY A 83 -7.81 5.45 -1.12
C GLY A 83 -8.59 6.73 -1.38
N SER A 84 -8.52 7.67 -0.44
CA SER A 84 -9.15 8.98 -0.60
C SER A 84 -8.64 9.74 -1.84
N VAL A 85 -9.36 10.77 -2.25
CA VAL A 85 -8.91 11.72 -3.29
C VAL A 85 -7.52 12.26 -2.98
N ASN A 86 -7.26 12.63 -1.72
CA ASN A 86 -5.96 13.14 -1.27
C ASN A 86 -4.85 12.08 -1.41
N THR A 87 -5.14 10.83 -1.05
CA THR A 87 -4.20 9.70 -1.25
C THR A 87 -3.86 9.54 -2.72
N CYS A 88 -4.87 9.49 -3.61
CA CYS A 88 -4.63 9.29 -5.03
C CYS A 88 -3.85 10.47 -5.64
N GLN A 89 -4.16 11.71 -5.26
CA GLN A 89 -3.37 12.89 -5.66
C GLN A 89 -1.91 12.79 -5.21
N LEU A 90 -1.65 12.35 -3.98
CA LEU A 90 -0.27 12.19 -3.49
C LEU A 90 0.46 11.06 -4.24
N LEU A 91 -0.21 9.93 -4.53
CA LEU A 91 0.37 8.85 -5.33
C LEU A 91 0.70 9.29 -6.77
N ARG A 92 -0.14 10.13 -7.39
CA ARG A 92 0.17 10.74 -8.70
C ARG A 92 1.44 11.58 -8.64
N VAL A 93 1.58 12.43 -7.62
CA VAL A 93 2.80 13.24 -7.40
C VAL A 93 4.02 12.34 -7.19
N LEU A 94 3.85 11.18 -6.58
CA LEU A 94 4.89 10.16 -6.38
C LEU A 94 5.13 9.29 -7.64
N GLY A 95 4.51 9.60 -8.77
CA GLY A 95 4.76 8.95 -10.06
C GLY A 95 4.08 7.59 -10.24
N VAL A 96 2.96 7.35 -9.54
CA VAL A 96 2.10 6.19 -9.79
C VAL A 96 1.19 6.48 -10.99
N ASP A 97 1.03 5.49 -11.87
CA ASP A 97 0.14 5.57 -13.03
C ASP A 97 -1.34 5.68 -12.59
N ASP A 98 -2.11 6.56 -13.23
CA ASP A 98 -3.54 6.73 -12.99
C ASP A 98 -4.34 5.43 -13.17
N LEU A 99 -3.88 4.51 -14.03
CA LEU A 99 -4.48 3.19 -14.21
C LEU A 99 -4.42 2.32 -12.96
N GLN A 100 -3.50 2.62 -12.03
CA GLN A 100 -3.37 1.91 -10.75
C GLN A 100 -4.14 2.58 -9.61
N LEU A 101 -4.84 3.69 -9.85
CA LEU A 101 -5.47 4.48 -8.80
C LEU A 101 -6.99 4.37 -8.84
N LYS A 102 -7.59 4.05 -7.69
CA LYS A 102 -9.04 4.03 -7.49
C LYS A 102 -9.41 4.87 -6.28
N GLU A 103 -10.12 5.96 -6.52
CA GLU A 103 -10.63 6.81 -5.44
C GLU A 103 -11.79 6.12 -4.71
N THR A 104 -11.86 6.32 -3.40
CA THR A 104 -12.98 5.91 -2.55
C THR A 104 -13.36 7.01 -1.56
N GLN A 105 -14.61 7.00 -1.13
CA GLN A 105 -15.20 7.89 -0.13
C GLN A 105 -15.98 7.11 0.93
N ALA A 106 -16.33 7.81 2.01
CA ALA A 106 -17.13 7.23 3.08
C ALA A 106 -18.48 6.70 2.57
N GLY A 107 -18.83 5.48 2.96
CA GLY A 107 -20.07 4.81 2.55
C GLY A 107 -19.92 3.93 1.31
N ASP A 108 -18.79 3.98 0.61
CA ASP A 108 -18.53 3.08 -0.51
C ASP A 108 -18.44 1.62 -0.05
N LYS A 109 -18.89 0.72 -0.92
CA LYS A 109 -18.66 -0.72 -0.80
C LYS A 109 -17.73 -1.14 -1.92
N LEU A 110 -16.64 -1.78 -1.56
CA LEU A 110 -15.63 -2.27 -2.51
C LEU A 110 -15.85 -3.77 -2.72
N SER A 111 -15.83 -4.19 -3.98
CA SER A 111 -15.72 -5.61 -4.37
C SER A 111 -14.43 -5.76 -5.17
N LEU A 112 -13.47 -6.49 -4.62
CA LEU A 112 -12.10 -6.59 -5.09
C LEU A 112 -11.74 -8.06 -5.25
N GLY A 113 -12.17 -8.66 -6.37
CA GLY A 113 -11.92 -10.08 -6.64
C GLY A 113 -12.53 -10.97 -5.56
N ALA A 114 -11.68 -11.59 -4.74
CA ALA A 114 -12.07 -12.46 -3.63
C ALA A 114 -12.48 -11.71 -2.34
N PHE A 115 -12.40 -10.37 -2.33
CA PHE A 115 -12.72 -9.50 -1.19
C PHE A 115 -13.96 -8.63 -1.44
#